data_AF-B6TCL8-F1
#
_entry.id   AF-B6TCL8-F1
#
_cell.length_a   1.000
_cell.length_b   1.000
_cell.length_c   1.000
_cell.angle_alpha   90.00
_cell.angle_beta   90.00
_cell.angle_gamma   90.00
#
_symmetry.space_group_name_H-M   'P 1'
#
loop_
_entity.id
_entity.type
_entity.pdbx_description
1 polymer ?
#
loop_
_entity_poly.entity_id
_entity_poly.type
_entity_poly.pdbx_seq_one_letter_code
_entity_poly.pdbx_strand_id
1 'polypeptide(L)'
;MVSMAAAAAAVGVLLPFPFYYVLWTHPQRWVDLCGRSADPCRRMAQVSHAIKALQLLALASVSSFSWPPPLYCPILLAVGQYLNFRVYQLLGEPGTYYGVRFGKTIPWVTEFPFGYIKDPQYVGSMLSLVALLCWVPLQYVLLWCLGYVFMMWVEHKEDSASRAKVIS
;
A
#
# COMPACT_ATOMS: atom_id res chain seq x y z
N MET A 1 -5.09 22.92 -20.49
CA MET A 1 -5.24 23.07 -19.02
C MET A 1 -5.65 21.72 -18.46
N VAL A 2 -4.98 21.23 -17.41
CA VAL A 2 -5.42 20.03 -16.68
C VAL A 2 -6.74 20.38 -15.98
N SER A 3 -7.77 19.56 -16.13
CA SER A 3 -9.04 19.82 -15.43
C SER A 3 -8.85 19.70 -13.92
N MET A 4 -9.64 20.45 -13.13
CA MET A 4 -9.62 20.32 -11.67
C MET A 4 -9.88 18.87 -11.22
N ALA A 5 -10.74 18.15 -11.95
CA ALA A 5 -11.00 16.74 -11.70
C ALA A 5 -9.75 15.86 -11.90
N ALA A 6 -8.97 16.10 -12.97
CA ALA A 6 -7.74 15.36 -13.23
C ALA A 6 -6.67 15.65 -12.17
N ALA A 7 -6.52 16.90 -11.73
CA ALA A 7 -5.61 17.27 -10.65
C ALA A 7 -6.04 16.62 -9.32
N ALA A 8 -7.33 16.65 -8.99
CA ALA A 8 -7.87 16.02 -7.79
C ALA A 8 -7.67 14.49 -7.81
N ALA A 9 -7.86 13.84 -8.96
CA ALA A 9 -7.60 12.41 -9.11
C ALA A 9 -6.11 12.09 -8.92
N ALA A 10 -5.21 12.90 -9.47
CA ALA A 10 -3.76 12.74 -9.28
C ALA A 10 -3.33 12.87 -7.81
N VAL A 11 -3.88 13.84 -7.08
CA VAL A 11 -3.65 13.99 -5.64
C VAL A 11 -4.24 12.79 -4.87
N GLY A 12 -5.45 12.37 -5.24
CA GLY A 12 -6.14 11.23 -4.62
C GLY A 12 -5.37 9.92 -4.77
N VAL A 13 -4.81 9.63 -5.96
CA VAL A 13 -4.00 8.42 -6.17
C VAL A 13 -2.66 8.46 -5.42
N LEU A 14 -2.16 9.63 -5.03
CA LEU A 14 -0.91 9.74 -4.26
C LEU A 14 -1.12 9.77 -2.74
N LEU A 15 -2.36 9.88 -2.28
CA LEU A 15 -2.70 10.12 -0.87
C LEU A 15 -2.04 9.18 0.17
N PRO A 16 -1.89 7.86 -0.08
CA PRO A 16 -1.29 6.98 0.92
C PRO A 16 0.22 7.16 1.10
N PHE A 17 0.96 7.59 0.08
CA PHE A 17 2.42 7.54 0.10
C PHE A 17 3.04 8.51 1.11
N PRO A 18 2.58 9.76 1.26
CA PRO A 18 3.03 10.62 2.35
C PRO A 18 2.75 10.02 3.74
N PHE A 19 1.60 9.37 3.90
CA PHE A 19 1.24 8.71 5.16
C PHE A 19 2.20 7.54 5.47
N TYR A 20 2.41 6.64 4.51
CA TYR A 20 3.35 5.53 4.64
C TYR A 20 4.78 6.03 4.92
N TYR A 21 5.24 7.03 4.18
CA TYR A 21 6.56 7.64 4.38
C TYR A 21 6.74 8.18 5.80
N VAL A 22 5.77 8.93 6.33
CA VAL A 22 5.85 9.49 7.69
C VAL A 22 5.87 8.37 8.74
N LEU A 23 5.03 7.35 8.60
CA LEU A 23 4.97 6.23 9.55
C LEU A 23 6.24 5.39 9.52
N TRP A 24 6.84 5.20 8.34
CA TRP A 24 8.10 4.47 8.20
C TRP A 24 9.28 5.23 8.81
N THR A 25 9.36 6.54 8.56
CA THR A 25 10.51 7.39 8.97
C THR A 25 10.40 7.92 10.39
N HIS A 26 9.20 8.13 10.92
CA HIS A 26 8.96 8.66 12.26
C HIS A 26 8.00 7.78 13.08
N PRO A 27 8.31 6.48 13.25
CA PRO A 27 7.37 5.54 13.87
C PRO A 27 7.06 5.91 15.33
N GLN A 28 8.00 6.47 16.08
CA GLN A 28 7.77 6.88 17.47
C GLN A 28 6.62 7.89 17.58
N ARG A 29 6.58 8.88 16.67
CA ARG A 29 5.51 9.89 16.67
C ARG A 29 4.14 9.24 16.46
N TRP A 30 4.06 8.24 15.59
CA TRP A 30 2.82 7.51 15.35
C TRP A 30 2.39 6.69 16.58
N VAL A 31 3.34 6.01 17.23
CA VAL A 31 3.08 5.26 18.46
C VAL A 31 2.62 6.18 19.59
N ASP A 32 3.28 7.33 19.76
CA ASP A 32 2.90 8.33 20.77
C ASP A 32 1.51 8.92 20.50
N LEU A 33 1.18 9.20 19.23
CA LEU A 33 -0.15 9.68 18.81
C LEU A 33 -1.25 8.64 19.01
N CYS A 34 -0.96 7.35 18.82
CA CYS A 34 -1.91 6.27 19.10
C CYS A 34 -2.19 6.14 20.61
N GLY A 35 -1.19 6.45 21.44
CA GLY A 35 -1.25 6.29 22.90
C GLY A 35 -1.13 4.83 23.36
N ARG A 36 -1.08 4.63 24.67
CA ARG A 36 -0.77 3.32 25.28
C ARG A 36 -1.84 2.24 25.07
N SER A 37 -3.10 2.63 24.89
CA SER A 37 -4.23 1.70 24.82
C SER A 37 -4.56 1.23 23.40
N ALA A 38 -3.98 1.85 22.37
CA ALA A 38 -4.27 1.53 20.98
C ALA A 38 -3.11 0.80 20.32
N ASP A 39 -3.41 -0.26 19.57
CA ASP A 39 -2.41 -0.91 18.73
C ASP A 39 -2.08 -0.04 17.50
N PRO A 40 -0.83 0.45 17.37
CA PRO A 40 -0.43 1.29 16.23
C PRO A 40 -0.58 0.59 14.87
N CYS A 41 -0.46 -0.74 14.81
CA CYS A 41 -0.68 -1.51 13.58
C CYS A 41 -2.15 -1.46 13.16
N ARG A 42 -3.06 -1.74 14.10
CA ARG A 42 -4.52 -1.66 13.88
C ARG A 42 -4.96 -0.27 13.47
N ARG A 43 -4.42 0.77 14.11
CA ARG A 43 -4.72 2.17 13.76
C ARG A 43 -4.22 2.51 12.36
N MET A 44 -2.99 2.11 12.02
CA MET A 44 -2.45 2.28 10.68
C MET A 44 -3.33 1.55 9.65
N ALA A 45 -3.77 0.33 9.95
CA ALA A 45 -4.67 -0.42 9.09
C ALA A 45 -5.99 0.32 8.85
N GLN A 46 -6.65 0.79 9.91
CA GLN A 46 -7.91 1.53 9.79
C GLN A 46 -7.78 2.79 8.92
N VAL A 47 -6.75 3.60 9.18
CA VAL A 47 -6.47 4.81 8.39
C VAL A 47 -6.10 4.46 6.96
N SER A 48 -5.30 3.41 6.75
CA SER A 48 -4.91 2.95 5.40
C SER A 48 -6.11 2.48 4.59
N HIS A 49 -7.09 1.79 5.19
CA HIS A 49 -8.32 1.40 4.49
C HIS A 49 -9.16 2.62 4.11
N ALA A 50 -9.29 3.61 5.01
CA ALA A 50 -9.99 4.85 4.70
C ALA A 50 -9.31 5.63 3.55
N ILE A 51 -7.98 5.76 3.61
CA ILE A 51 -7.19 6.39 2.55
C ILE A 51 -7.32 5.59 1.24
N LYS A 52 -7.27 4.25 1.29
CA LYS A 52 -7.43 3.38 0.12
C LYS A 52 -8.81 3.55 -0.53
N ALA A 53 -9.87 3.70 0.26
CA ALA A 53 -11.20 3.98 -0.26
C ALA A 53 -11.24 5.32 -1.01
N LEU A 54 -10.65 6.38 -0.44
CA LEU A 54 -10.52 7.67 -1.12
C LEU A 54 -9.66 7.57 -2.39
N GLN A 55 -8.58 6.78 -2.36
CA GLN A 55 -7.70 6.49 -3.49
C GLN A 55 -8.46 5.82 -4.64
N LEU A 56 -9.34 4.86 -4.32
CA LEU A 56 -10.19 4.17 -5.29
C LEU A 56 -11.30 5.08 -5.85
N LEU A 57 -11.92 5.91 -5.02
CA LEU A 57 -12.92 6.89 -5.48
C LEU A 57 -12.29 7.91 -6.44
N ALA A 58 -11.08 8.39 -6.15
CA ALA A 58 -10.33 9.27 -7.03
C ALA A 58 -10.06 8.60 -8.38
N LEU A 59 -9.62 7.34 -8.40
CA LEU A 59 -9.39 6.58 -9.63
C LEU A 59 -10.71 6.37 -10.42
N ALA A 60 -11.78 5.99 -9.73
CA ALA A 60 -13.09 5.77 -10.33
C ALA A 60 -13.65 7.03 -11.01
N SER A 61 -13.38 8.21 -10.45
CA SER A 61 -13.83 9.49 -11.02
C SER A 61 -13.27 9.81 -12.42
N VAL A 62 -12.18 9.16 -12.81
CA VAL A 62 -11.52 9.33 -14.11
C VAL A 62 -11.54 8.05 -14.95
N SER A 63 -12.28 7.03 -14.52
CA SER A 63 -12.38 5.73 -15.19
C SER A 63 -13.55 5.68 -16.16
N SER A 64 -13.38 4.98 -17.28
CA SER A 64 -14.42 4.71 -18.27
C SER A 64 -14.72 3.21 -18.31
N PHE A 65 -15.81 2.81 -17.67
CA PHE A 65 -16.17 1.39 -17.54
C PHE A 65 -16.79 0.86 -18.83
N SER A 66 -16.32 -0.30 -19.27
CA SER A 66 -16.82 -1.04 -20.43
C SER A 66 -16.86 -2.53 -20.16
N TRP A 67 -17.80 -3.24 -20.81
CA TRP A 67 -17.94 -4.69 -20.71
C TRP A 67 -17.99 -5.34 -22.10
N PRO A 68 -17.38 -6.52 -22.31
CA PRO A 68 -16.55 -7.28 -21.35
C PRO A 68 -15.13 -6.69 -21.19
N PRO A 69 -14.49 -6.85 -20.02
CA PRO A 69 -13.08 -6.54 -19.89
C PRO A 69 -12.25 -7.52 -20.74
N PRO A 70 -11.10 -7.07 -21.26
CA PRO A 70 -10.12 -7.98 -21.86
C PRO A 70 -9.74 -9.13 -20.93
N LEU A 71 -9.38 -10.29 -21.50
CA LEU A 71 -9.03 -11.50 -20.72
C LEU A 71 -7.85 -11.31 -19.77
N TYR A 72 -6.92 -10.39 -20.06
CA TYR A 72 -5.80 -10.11 -19.17
C TYR A 72 -6.26 -9.48 -17.84
N CYS A 73 -7.38 -8.76 -17.82
CA CYS A 73 -7.86 -8.05 -16.64
C CYS A 73 -8.16 -8.99 -15.46
N PRO A 74 -9.05 -10.00 -15.57
CA PRO A 74 -9.32 -10.91 -14.47
C PRO A 74 -8.08 -11.74 -14.07
N ILE A 75 -7.20 -12.08 -15.03
CA ILE A 75 -5.98 -12.84 -14.74
C ILE A 75 -5.03 -12.01 -13.88
N LEU A 76 -4.71 -10.78 -14.29
CA LEU A 76 -3.81 -9.90 -13.56
C LEU A 76 -4.40 -9.48 -12.20
N LEU A 77 -5.71 -9.24 -12.12
CA LEU A 77 -6.39 -9.01 -10.84
C LEU A 77 -6.27 -10.23 -9.92
N ALA A 78 -6.54 -11.44 -10.42
CA ALA A 78 -6.46 -12.65 -9.62
C ALA A 78 -5.06 -12.89 -9.07
N VAL A 79 -4.02 -12.77 -9.90
CA VAL A 79 -2.62 -12.92 -9.48
C VAL A 79 -2.23 -11.81 -8.50
N GLY A 80 -2.60 -10.56 -8.80
CA GLY A 80 -2.28 -9.42 -7.96
C GLY A 80 -2.91 -9.50 -6.57
N GLN A 81 -4.18 -9.87 -6.52
CA GLN A 81 -4.89 -10.07 -5.25
C GLN A 81 -4.38 -11.29 -4.50
N TYR A 82 -4.08 -12.39 -5.18
CA TYR A 82 -3.46 -13.58 -4.56
C TYR A 82 -2.18 -13.21 -3.80
N LEU A 83 -1.28 -12.41 -4.39
CA LEU A 83 -0.07 -11.94 -3.70
C LEU A 83 -0.40 -11.09 -2.47
N ASN A 84 -1.33 -10.13 -2.57
CA ASN A 84 -1.75 -9.30 -1.45
C ASN A 84 -2.33 -10.13 -0.29
N PHE A 85 -3.25 -11.05 -0.60
CA PHE A 85 -3.85 -11.95 0.38
C PHE A 85 -2.83 -12.88 1.01
N ARG A 86 -1.90 -13.43 0.21
CA ARG A 86 -0.87 -14.35 0.71
C ARG A 86 0.11 -13.66 1.67
N VAL A 87 0.51 -12.42 1.37
CA VAL A 87 1.31 -11.61 2.30
C VAL A 87 0.58 -11.40 3.61
N TYR A 88 -0.69 -10.98 3.55
CA TYR A 88 -1.49 -10.75 4.76
C TYR A 88 -1.73 -12.04 5.57
N GLN A 89 -1.93 -13.18 4.89
CA GLN A 89 -2.07 -14.49 5.53
C GLN A 89 -0.82 -14.88 6.32
N LEU A 90 0.38 -14.60 5.79
CA LEU A 90 1.65 -15.01 6.39
C LEU A 90 2.15 -14.04 7.46
N LEU A 91 1.98 -12.73 7.25
CA LEU A 91 2.48 -11.68 8.14
C LEU A 91 1.45 -11.17 9.15
N GLY A 92 0.17 -11.41 8.87
CA GLY A 92 -0.94 -10.80 9.59
C GLY A 92 -0.97 -9.27 9.48
N GLU A 93 -1.87 -8.68 10.25
CA GLU A 93 -1.97 -7.22 10.36
C GLU A 93 -0.66 -6.59 10.87
N PRO A 94 0.01 -7.11 11.93
CA PRO A 94 1.23 -6.47 12.44
C PRO A 94 2.37 -6.45 11.42
N GLY A 95 2.61 -7.54 10.67
CA GLY A 95 3.68 -7.53 9.68
C GLY A 95 3.34 -6.73 8.42
N THR A 96 2.05 -6.62 8.07
CA THR A 96 1.59 -5.80 6.93
C THR A 96 1.62 -4.30 7.24
N TYR A 97 1.29 -3.91 8.48
CA TYR A 97 1.15 -2.51 8.90
C TYR A 97 2.27 -2.11 9.85
N TYR A 98 3.51 -2.26 9.37
CA TYR A 98 4.74 -1.71 9.97
C TYR A 98 5.01 -2.06 11.43
N GLY A 99 4.53 -3.20 11.91
CA GLY A 99 4.74 -3.64 13.30
C GLY A 99 6.21 -3.64 13.70
N VAL A 100 7.12 -4.01 12.80
CA VAL A 100 8.58 -3.95 13.03
C VAL A 100 9.07 -2.53 13.34
N ARG A 101 8.53 -1.51 12.65
CA ARG A 101 8.83 -0.09 12.91
C ARG A 101 8.22 0.39 14.22
N PHE A 102 7.08 -0.18 14.61
CA PHE A 102 6.38 0.14 15.86
C PHE A 102 6.87 -0.68 17.06
N GLY A 103 8.03 -1.35 16.94
CA GLY A 103 8.67 -2.07 18.05
C GLY A 103 8.13 -3.48 18.31
N LYS A 104 7.29 -4.03 17.42
CA LYS A 104 6.83 -5.43 17.51
C LYS A 104 7.84 -6.36 16.86
N THR A 105 8.01 -7.54 17.47
CA THR A 105 8.74 -8.65 16.85
C THR A 105 7.83 -9.35 15.84
N ILE A 106 8.20 -9.30 14.56
CA ILE A 106 7.50 -9.99 13.47
C ILE A 106 8.35 -11.19 13.04
N PRO A 107 7.80 -12.41 12.97
CA PRO A 107 8.54 -13.59 12.53
C PRO A 107 8.99 -13.43 11.08
N TRP A 108 10.19 -13.92 10.78
CA TRP A 108 10.70 -13.96 9.42
C TRP A 108 10.03 -15.12 8.66
N VAL A 109 9.43 -14.81 7.52
CA VAL A 109 8.66 -15.76 6.69
C VAL A 109 9.45 -16.08 5.42
N THR A 110 9.50 -17.34 5.04
CA THR A 110 10.22 -17.82 3.84
C THR A 110 9.31 -18.53 2.84
N GLU A 111 8.04 -18.74 3.19
CA GLU A 111 7.03 -19.27 2.29
C GLU A 111 6.75 -18.32 1.14
N PHE A 112 6.40 -18.87 -0.03
CA PHE A 112 5.96 -18.07 -1.17
C PHE A 112 4.85 -17.08 -0.75
N PRO A 113 4.96 -15.78 -1.15
CA PRO A 113 5.87 -15.23 -2.16
C PRO A 113 7.23 -14.73 -1.67
N PHE A 114 7.53 -14.82 -0.37
CA PHE A 114 8.81 -14.36 0.18
C PHE A 114 9.97 -15.20 -0.33
N GLY A 115 11.12 -14.56 -0.58
CA GLY A 115 12.30 -15.18 -1.19
C GLY A 115 12.26 -15.33 -2.71
N TYR A 116 11.08 -15.22 -3.34
CA TYR A 116 10.91 -15.30 -4.79
C TYR A 116 10.62 -13.94 -5.42
N ILE A 117 9.78 -13.14 -4.76
CA ILE A 117 9.35 -11.84 -5.24
C ILE A 117 9.76 -10.80 -4.21
N LYS A 118 10.49 -9.77 -4.64
CA LYS A 118 10.78 -8.60 -3.82
C LYS A 118 9.52 -7.75 -3.69
N ASP A 119 9.17 -7.37 -2.46
CA ASP A 119 8.00 -6.55 -2.13
C ASP A 119 6.67 -7.07 -2.72
N PRO A 120 6.28 -8.32 -2.40
CA PRO A 120 5.19 -9.02 -3.08
C PRO A 120 3.84 -8.32 -3.01
N GLN A 121 3.57 -7.55 -1.95
CA GLN A 121 2.32 -6.78 -1.82
C GLN A 121 2.27 -5.60 -2.81
N TYR A 122 3.41 -4.90 -3.00
CA TYR A 122 3.51 -3.83 -3.99
C TYR A 122 3.47 -4.37 -5.41
N VAL A 123 4.15 -5.50 -5.69
CA VAL A 123 4.04 -6.19 -6.99
C VAL A 123 2.59 -6.60 -7.26
N GLY A 124 1.92 -7.23 -6.30
CA GLY A 124 0.51 -7.62 -6.45
C GLY A 124 -0.43 -6.44 -6.68
N SER A 125 -0.17 -5.33 -5.99
CA SER A 125 -0.90 -4.08 -6.19
C SER A 125 -0.66 -3.47 -7.57
N MET A 126 0.58 -3.47 -8.07
CA MET A 126 0.90 -2.98 -9.42
C MET A 126 0.27 -3.85 -10.52
N LEU A 127 0.28 -5.18 -10.38
CA LEU A 127 -0.43 -6.08 -11.31
C LEU A 127 -1.92 -5.78 -11.36
N SER A 128 -2.51 -5.52 -10.19
CA SER A 128 -3.93 -5.13 -10.09
C SER A 128 -4.20 -3.80 -10.78
N LEU A 129 -3.28 -2.82 -10.72
CA LEU A 129 -3.42 -1.55 -11.42
C LEU A 129 -3.27 -1.69 -12.94
N VAL A 130 -2.30 -2.48 -13.40
CA VAL A 130 -2.11 -2.78 -14.84
C VAL A 130 -3.36 -3.46 -15.41
N ALA A 131 -4.00 -4.33 -14.62
CA ALA A 131 -5.26 -4.95 -15.01
C ALA A 131 -6.38 -3.93 -15.28
N LEU A 132 -6.35 -2.76 -14.64
CA LEU A 132 -7.35 -1.71 -14.78
C LEU A 132 -7.09 -0.74 -15.94
N LEU A 133 -6.00 -0.91 -16.72
CA LEU A 133 -5.69 -0.06 -17.87
C LEU A 133 -6.76 -0.06 -18.98
N CYS A 134 -7.66 -1.05 -18.98
CA CYS A 134 -8.81 -1.06 -19.89
C CYS A 134 -9.84 0.04 -19.57
N TRP A 135 -9.89 0.52 -18.32
CA TRP A 135 -10.85 1.54 -17.86
C TRP A 135 -10.17 2.82 -17.37
N VAL A 136 -8.94 2.71 -16.88
CA VAL A 136 -8.22 3.78 -16.21
C VAL A 136 -7.16 4.38 -17.13
N PRO A 137 -7.12 5.71 -17.30
CA PRO A 137 -6.05 6.36 -18.05
C PRO A 137 -4.65 6.08 -17.47
N LEU A 138 -3.71 5.78 -18.37
CA LEU A 138 -2.36 5.32 -18.04
C LEU A 138 -1.65 6.22 -17.01
N GLN A 139 -1.80 7.54 -17.09
CA GLN A 139 -1.09 8.47 -16.22
C GLN A 139 -1.40 8.26 -14.72
N TYR A 140 -2.63 7.87 -14.36
CA TYR A 140 -2.99 7.63 -12.96
C TYR A 140 -2.46 6.28 -12.47
N VAL A 141 -2.48 5.26 -13.33
CA VAL A 141 -1.86 3.95 -13.05
C VAL A 141 -0.35 4.12 -12.87
N LEU A 142 0.33 4.83 -13.76
CA LEU A 142 1.77 5.10 -13.66
C LEU A 142 2.10 5.88 -12.39
N LEU A 143 1.34 6.94 -12.07
CA LEU A 143 1.58 7.74 -10.88
C LEU A 143 1.44 6.91 -9.59
N TRP A 144 0.44 6.03 -9.54
CA TRP A 144 0.25 5.11 -8.42
C TRP A 144 1.39 4.08 -8.35
N CYS A 145 1.78 3.45 -9.46
CA CYS A 145 2.91 2.53 -9.51
C CYS A 145 4.23 3.20 -9.07
N LEU A 146 4.46 4.46 -9.47
CA LEU A 146 5.63 5.23 -9.04
C LEU A 146 5.64 5.45 -7.52
N GLY A 147 4.48 5.69 -6.90
CA GLY A 147 4.37 5.76 -5.45
C GLY A 147 4.71 4.43 -4.75
N TYR A 148 4.32 3.29 -5.33
CA TYR A 148 4.75 1.98 -4.82
C TYR A 148 6.25 1.76 -4.96
N VAL A 149 6.83 2.10 -6.12
CA VAL A 149 8.29 2.03 -6.33
C VAL A 149 9.04 2.94 -5.35
N PHE A 150 8.52 4.14 -5.09
CA PHE A 150 9.07 5.04 -4.10
C PHE A 150 9.07 4.41 -2.70
N MET A 151 7.95 3.82 -2.27
CA MET A 151 7.89 3.14 -0.98
C MET A 151 8.80 1.90 -0.91
N MET A 152 8.88 1.10 -1.97
CA MET A 152 9.86 -0.01 -2.06
C MET A 152 11.29 0.50 -1.86
N TRP A 153 11.64 1.66 -2.43
CA TRP A 153 12.95 2.26 -2.27
C TRP A 153 13.21 2.77 -0.85
N VAL A 154 12.22 3.45 -0.24
CA VAL A 154 12.28 3.92 1.15
C VAL A 154 12.40 2.76 2.14
N GLU A 155 11.64 1.69 1.92
CA GLU A 155 11.58 0.53 2.81
C GLU A 155 12.77 -0.41 2.65
N HIS A 156 13.47 -0.35 1.52
CA HIS A 156 14.61 -1.23 1.24
C HIS A 156 15.75 -1.09 2.26
N LYS A 157 15.96 0.11 2.82
CA LYS A 157 16.98 0.37 3.83
C LYS A 157 16.32 0.78 5.13
N GLU A 158 16.20 -0.17 6.05
CA GLU A 158 15.75 0.09 7.41
C GLU A 158 16.95 0.29 8.34
N ASP A 159 16.96 1.37 9.12
CA ASP A 159 17.79 1.47 10.32
C ASP A 159 17.00 0.97 11.53
N SER A 160 17.41 -0.17 12.09
CA SER A 160 16.80 -0.77 13.29
C SER A 160 16.85 0.15 14.51
N ALA A 161 17.83 1.05 14.62
CA ALA A 161 17.93 2.00 15.73
C ALA A 161 16.82 3.08 15.69
N SER A 162 16.20 3.29 14.53
CA SER A 162 15.10 4.25 14.34
C SER A 162 13.71 3.67 14.60
N ARG A 163 13.60 2.41 15.03
CA ARG A 163 12.33 1.79 15.43
C ARG A 163 11.78 2.49 16.67
N ALA A 164 10.45 2.54 16.79
CA ALA A 164 9.80 3.04 17.99
C ALA A 164 10.15 2.14 19.18
N LYS A 165 10.38 2.78 20.33
CA LYS A 165 10.51 2.09 21.61
C LYS A 165 9.11 1.76 22.10
N VAL A 166 8.93 0.52 22.54
CA VAL A 166 7.67 0.10 23.18
C VAL A 166 7.43 1.04 24.35
N ILE A 167 6.28 1.72 24.35
CA ILE A 167 5.88 2.54 25.50
C ILE A 167 5.55 1.55 26.62
N SER A 168 6.47 1.38 27.57
CA SER A 168 6.24 0.71 28.84
C SER A 168 5.30 1.53 29.73
#